data_AF-A0A352EEM2-F1
#
_entry.id   AF-A0A352EEM2-F1
#
_cell.length_a   1.000
_cell.length_b   1.000
_cell.length_c   1.000
_cell.angle_alpha   90.00
_cell.angle_beta   90.00
_cell.angle_gamma   90.00
#
_symmetry.space_group_name_H-M   'P 1'
#
loop_
_entity.id
_entity.type
_entity.pdbx_description
1 polymer ?
#
loop_
_entity_poly.entity_id
_entity_poly.type
_entity_poly.pdbx_seq_one_letter_code
_entity_poly.pdbx_strand_id
1 'polypeptide(L)'
;VDGDVSAEVISTDFEGMVREGEILAALDEKIVVKIPMIKDGVKALKYFSNKGVKTNCTLIFSAGQALMAAKAGASYVSPFIGRLDDISTDGLGLIESIRLIFDNYAFDTEILAASVRHPMHIIECAQIGADVITGPLSAMEALMKHPLTDIGLATFLADHAKANS
;
A
#
# COMPACT_ATOMS: atom_id res chain seq x y z
N VAL A 1 4.80 0.45 16.40
CA VAL A 1 5.67 0.20 15.23
C VAL A 1 6.54 1.43 15.02
N ASP A 2 7.69 1.27 14.36
CA ASP A 2 8.63 2.39 14.16
C ASP A 2 8.41 3.16 12.86
N GLY A 3 7.73 2.55 11.88
CA GLY A 3 7.34 3.20 10.63
C GLY A 3 5.93 3.82 10.66
N ASP A 4 5.54 4.32 9.49
CA ASP A 4 4.27 5.00 9.25
C ASP A 4 3.04 4.12 9.57
N VAL A 5 2.01 4.73 10.17
CA VAL A 5 0.74 4.09 10.54
C VAL A 5 -0.41 4.85 9.89
N SER A 6 -1.08 4.22 8.91
CA SER A 6 -2.26 4.82 8.28
C SER A 6 -3.49 4.72 9.18
N ALA A 7 -4.09 5.85 9.55
CA ALA A 7 -5.33 5.94 10.32
C ALA A 7 -6.41 6.70 9.54
N GLU A 8 -7.62 6.14 9.45
CA GLU A 8 -8.67 6.60 8.52
C GLU A 8 -9.70 7.53 9.18
N VAL A 9 -10.04 8.60 8.46
CA VAL A 9 -11.15 9.49 8.79
C VAL A 9 -12.48 8.80 8.43
N ILE A 10 -13.56 9.16 9.13
CA ILE A 10 -14.89 8.57 8.91
C ILE A 10 -15.81 9.55 8.17
N SER A 11 -15.63 10.85 8.39
CA SER A 11 -16.38 11.89 7.72
C SER A 11 -16.21 11.86 6.19
N THR A 12 -17.25 12.29 5.46
CA THR A 12 -17.27 12.31 3.99
C THR A 12 -17.29 13.71 3.40
N ASP A 13 -17.48 14.73 4.22
CA ASP A 13 -17.38 16.15 3.88
C ASP A 13 -16.00 16.71 4.23
N PHE A 14 -15.63 17.83 3.59
CA PHE A 14 -14.31 18.42 3.73
C PHE A 14 -14.00 18.86 5.17
N GLU A 15 -14.94 19.57 5.81
CA GLU A 15 -14.78 20.09 7.15
C GLU A 15 -14.62 18.97 8.19
N GLY A 16 -15.42 17.92 8.08
CA GLY A 16 -15.34 16.72 8.91
C GLY A 16 -14.02 15.98 8.75
N MET A 17 -13.57 15.75 7.52
CA MET A 17 -12.29 15.08 7.24
C MET A 17 -11.09 15.88 7.76
N VAL A 18 -11.11 17.20 7.62
CA VAL A 18 -10.06 18.06 8.17
C VAL A 18 -10.00 17.96 9.69
N ARG A 19 -11.15 18.12 10.36
CA ARG A 19 -11.23 18.05 11.82
C ARG A 19 -10.74 16.69 12.36
N GLU A 20 -11.18 15.59 11.76
CA GLU A 20 -10.77 14.25 12.18
C GLU A 20 -9.30 13.98 11.87
N GLY A 21 -8.84 14.36 10.68
CA GLY A 21 -7.45 14.17 10.29
C GLY A 21 -6.46 14.98 11.13
N GLU A 22 -6.81 16.19 11.57
CA GLU A 22 -5.98 16.97 12.51
C GLU A 22 -5.88 16.30 13.87
N ILE A 23 -6.98 15.73 14.39
CA ILE A 23 -6.96 14.97 15.64
C ILE A 23 -6.05 13.75 15.50
N LEU A 24 -6.16 13.01 14.40
CA LEU A 24 -5.33 11.84 14.12
C LEU A 24 -3.84 12.21 14.01
N ALA A 25 -3.51 13.24 13.23
CA ALA A 25 -2.14 13.70 13.02
C ALA A 25 -1.48 14.21 14.31
N ALA A 26 -2.26 14.69 15.28
CA ALA A 26 -1.75 15.14 16.58
C ALA A 26 -1.39 13.98 17.53
N LEU A 27 -1.79 12.73 17.24
CA LEU A 27 -1.53 11.59 18.11
C LEU A 27 -0.06 11.18 18.12
N ASP A 28 0.58 11.16 16.95
CA ASP A 28 1.97 10.73 16.77
C ASP A 28 2.47 11.19 15.38
N GLU A 29 3.76 11.52 15.25
CA GLU A 29 4.38 11.95 13.98
C GLU A 29 4.36 10.87 12.89
N LYS A 30 4.21 9.59 13.28
CA LYS A 30 4.11 8.44 12.36
C LYS A 30 2.73 8.30 11.75
N ILE A 31 1.73 9.06 12.21
CA ILE A 31 0.38 8.94 11.67
C ILE A 31 0.32 9.49 10.24
N VAL A 32 -0.17 8.66 9.35
CA VAL A 32 -0.53 9.02 7.98
C VAL A 32 -2.06 9.09 7.91
N VAL A 33 -2.61 10.27 7.68
CA VAL A 33 -4.06 10.45 7.65
C VAL A 33 -4.61 9.83 6.37
N LYS A 34 -5.44 8.79 6.52
CA LYS A 34 -6.02 8.06 5.40
C LYS A 34 -7.33 8.71 4.98
N ILE A 35 -7.41 9.11 3.71
CA ILE A 35 -8.49 9.91 3.14
C ILE A 35 -9.08 9.17 1.93
N PRO A 36 -10.40 8.98 1.83
CA PRO A 36 -11.00 8.30 0.70
C PRO A 36 -10.91 9.14 -0.60
N MET A 37 -10.78 8.46 -1.73
CA MET A 37 -10.85 9.09 -3.06
C MET A 37 -12.27 9.56 -3.40
N ILE A 38 -12.60 10.76 -2.93
CA ILE A 38 -13.83 11.51 -3.25
C ILE A 38 -13.49 12.99 -3.46
N LYS A 39 -14.42 13.78 -4.02
CA LYS A 39 -14.19 15.21 -4.33
C LYS A 39 -13.67 16.00 -3.12
N ASP A 40 -14.31 15.85 -1.97
CA ASP A 40 -13.89 16.54 -0.74
C ASP A 40 -12.64 15.92 -0.12
N GLY A 41 -12.38 14.64 -0.37
CA GLY A 41 -11.16 13.96 0.01
C GLY A 41 -9.95 14.54 -0.73
N VAL A 42 -10.08 14.81 -2.03
CA VAL A 42 -9.04 15.49 -2.81
C VAL A 42 -8.74 16.90 -2.26
N LYS A 43 -9.76 17.64 -1.82
CA LYS A 43 -9.54 18.93 -1.14
C LYS A 43 -8.82 18.74 0.21
N ALA A 44 -9.19 17.73 0.99
CA ALA A 44 -8.56 17.41 2.27
C ALA A 44 -7.09 16.99 2.09
N LEU A 45 -6.77 16.19 1.07
CA LEU A 45 -5.39 15.87 0.69
C LEU A 45 -4.57 17.15 0.47
N LYS A 46 -5.10 18.09 -0.31
CA LYS A 46 -4.42 19.37 -0.57
C LYS A 46 -4.24 20.21 0.69
N TYR A 47 -5.24 20.22 1.57
CA TYR A 47 -5.16 20.89 2.86
C TYR A 47 -4.02 20.34 3.72
N PHE A 48 -3.97 19.01 3.92
CA PHE A 48 -2.96 18.37 4.74
C PHE A 48 -1.55 18.46 4.14
N SER A 49 -1.44 18.29 2.82
CA SER A 49 -0.18 18.47 2.09
C SER A 49 0.42 19.86 2.31
N ASN A 50 -0.40 20.92 2.23
CA ASN A 50 0.05 22.30 2.50
C ASN A 50 0.52 22.51 3.95
N LYS A 51 0.12 21.65 4.89
CA LYS A 51 0.54 21.65 6.30
C LYS A 51 1.70 20.70 6.59
N GLY A 52 2.20 19.96 5.60
CA GLY A 52 3.23 18.93 5.79
C GLY A 52 2.74 17.69 6.53
N VAL A 53 1.42 17.47 6.61
CA VAL A 53 0.84 16.26 7.23
C VAL A 53 0.80 15.16 6.17
N LYS A 54 1.39 14.00 6.50
CA LYS A 54 1.38 12.83 5.60
C LYS A 54 -0.04 12.32 5.39
N THR A 55 -0.37 11.98 4.15
CA THR A 55 -1.69 11.46 3.79
C THR A 55 -1.60 10.21 2.92
N ASN A 56 -2.58 9.32 3.09
CA ASN A 56 -2.76 8.13 2.27
C ASN A 56 -4.13 8.17 1.60
N CYS A 57 -4.18 8.35 0.29
CA CYS A 57 -5.44 8.33 -0.44
C CYS A 57 -5.88 6.88 -0.70
N THR A 58 -6.98 6.46 -0.08
CA THR A 58 -7.53 5.10 -0.15
C THR A 58 -8.69 4.97 -1.13
N LEU A 59 -9.13 3.74 -1.40
CA LEU A 59 -10.20 3.41 -2.35
C LEU A 59 -9.91 3.89 -3.79
N ILE A 60 -8.65 3.75 -4.23
CA ILE A 60 -8.24 3.99 -5.62
C ILE A 60 -8.54 2.72 -6.44
N PHE A 61 -9.24 2.88 -7.56
CA PHE A 61 -9.61 1.81 -8.50
C PHE A 61 -9.29 2.17 -9.96
N SER A 62 -8.63 3.31 -10.20
CA SER A 62 -8.23 3.73 -11.55
C SER A 62 -6.99 4.62 -11.52
N ALA A 63 -6.23 4.62 -12.61
CA ALA A 63 -5.03 5.45 -12.74
C ALA A 63 -5.35 6.95 -12.69
N GLY A 64 -6.51 7.37 -13.21
CA GLY A 64 -6.97 8.76 -13.13
C GLY A 64 -7.23 9.22 -11.69
N GLN A 65 -7.76 8.34 -10.84
CA GLN A 65 -7.90 8.61 -9.41
C GLN A 65 -6.53 8.76 -8.73
N ALA A 66 -5.59 7.86 -9.00
CA ALA A 66 -4.23 7.95 -8.46
C ALA A 66 -3.54 9.26 -8.87
N LEU A 67 -3.65 9.64 -10.14
CA LEU A 67 -3.13 10.90 -10.67
C LEU A 67 -3.71 12.11 -9.95
N MET A 68 -5.02 12.12 -9.68
CA MET A 68 -5.67 13.20 -8.95
C MET A 68 -5.18 13.30 -7.50
N ALA A 69 -5.00 12.16 -6.82
CA ALA A 69 -4.47 12.14 -5.45
C ALA A 69 -3.01 12.63 -5.40
N ALA A 70 -2.15 12.18 -6.31
CA ALA A 70 -0.76 12.62 -6.40
C ALA A 70 -0.68 14.14 -6.65
N LYS A 71 -1.49 14.68 -7.59
CA LYS A 71 -1.57 16.12 -7.84
C LYS A 71 -2.09 16.93 -6.66
N ALA A 72 -2.90 16.33 -5.79
CA ALA A 72 -3.34 16.95 -4.55
C ALA A 72 -2.27 16.92 -3.45
N GLY A 73 -1.15 16.23 -3.66
CA GLY A 73 -0.04 16.15 -2.72
C GLY A 73 -0.17 15.02 -1.71
N ALA A 74 -0.84 13.92 -2.07
CA ALA A 74 -0.86 12.72 -1.25
C ALA A 74 0.57 12.15 -1.06
N SER A 75 0.88 11.66 0.14
CA SER A 75 2.14 10.94 0.39
C SER A 75 2.07 9.53 -0.16
N TYR A 76 0.92 8.88 0.01
CA TYR A 76 0.62 7.56 -0.53
C TYR A 76 -0.66 7.56 -1.34
N VAL A 77 -0.73 6.70 -2.35
CA VAL A 77 -1.99 6.23 -2.95
C VAL A 77 -2.15 4.74 -2.66
N SER A 78 -3.36 4.31 -2.33
CA SER A 78 -3.69 2.90 -2.07
C SER A 78 -4.66 2.34 -3.12
N PRO A 79 -4.17 1.77 -4.23
CA PRO A 79 -4.97 0.99 -5.18
C PRO A 79 -5.40 -0.35 -4.59
N PHE A 80 -6.67 -0.72 -4.75
CA PHE A 80 -7.23 -1.94 -4.14
C PHE A 80 -7.29 -3.08 -5.16
N ILE A 81 -6.16 -3.73 -5.39
CA ILE A 81 -5.99 -4.72 -6.47
C ILE A 81 -6.88 -5.95 -6.29
N GLY A 82 -6.92 -6.54 -5.09
CA GLY A 82 -7.71 -7.75 -4.86
C GLY A 82 -9.22 -7.54 -4.98
N ARG A 83 -9.71 -6.31 -4.85
CA ARG A 83 -11.13 -5.99 -5.10
C ARG A 83 -11.43 -5.86 -6.60
N LEU A 84 -10.44 -5.50 -7.42
CA LEU A 84 -10.57 -5.54 -8.87
C LEU A 84 -10.60 -6.99 -9.35
N ASP A 85 -9.72 -7.84 -8.81
CA ASP A 85 -9.69 -9.26 -9.16
C ASP A 85 -11.02 -9.95 -8.82
N ASP A 86 -11.63 -9.62 -7.68
CA ASP A 86 -12.95 -10.12 -7.26
C ASP A 86 -14.06 -9.84 -8.31
N ILE A 87 -13.89 -8.80 -9.14
CA ILE A 87 -14.82 -8.42 -10.22
C ILE A 87 -14.24 -8.73 -11.63
N SER A 88 -13.28 -9.65 -11.72
CA SER A 88 -12.64 -10.07 -12.98
C SER A 88 -11.96 -8.93 -13.76
N THR A 89 -11.46 -7.92 -13.04
CA THR A 89 -10.63 -6.85 -13.59
C THR A 89 -9.20 -7.05 -13.08
N ASP A 90 -8.22 -6.95 -13.98
CA ASP A 90 -6.81 -7.10 -13.60
C ASP A 90 -6.36 -5.97 -12.65
N GLY A 91 -6.16 -6.32 -11.38
CA GLY A 91 -5.67 -5.39 -10.36
C GLY A 91 -4.20 -5.00 -10.53
N LEU A 92 -3.37 -5.86 -11.13
CA LEU A 92 -1.94 -5.59 -11.31
C LEU A 92 -1.69 -4.64 -12.46
N GLY A 93 -2.46 -4.75 -13.54
CA GLY A 93 -2.44 -3.77 -14.64
C GLY A 93 -2.74 -2.33 -14.19
N LEU A 94 -3.50 -2.16 -13.09
CA LEU A 94 -3.66 -0.85 -12.45
C LEU A 94 -2.36 -0.35 -11.81
N ILE A 95 -1.62 -1.20 -11.11
CA ILE A 95 -0.33 -0.84 -10.49
C ILE A 95 0.68 -0.46 -11.58
N GLU A 96 0.76 -1.22 -12.67
CA GLU A 96 1.63 -0.91 -13.82
C GLU A 96 1.31 0.46 -14.42
N SER A 97 0.02 0.73 -14.63
CA SER A 97 -0.44 2.00 -15.18
C SER A 97 -0.07 3.18 -14.27
N ILE A 98 -0.26 3.02 -12.95
CA ILE A 98 0.08 4.05 -11.97
C ILE A 98 1.59 4.27 -11.92
N ARG A 99 2.39 3.20 -11.87
CA ARG A 99 3.86 3.27 -11.86
C ARG A 99 4.38 4.05 -13.05
N LEU A 100 3.94 3.67 -14.27
CA LEU A 100 4.33 4.36 -15.50
C LEU A 100 3.97 5.86 -15.45
N ILE A 101 2.76 6.21 -14.99
CA ILE A 101 2.34 7.61 -14.88
C ILE A 101 3.18 8.35 -13.85
N PHE A 102 3.45 7.74 -12.70
CA PHE A 102 4.22 8.37 -11.63
C PHE A 102 5.66 8.64 -12.06
N ASP A 103 6.26 7.70 -12.78
CA ASP A 103 7.61 7.86 -13.32
C ASP A 103 7.67 8.95 -14.40
N ASN A 104 6.67 9.00 -15.30
CA ASN A 104 6.60 10.01 -16.36
C ASN A 104 6.52 11.45 -15.82
N TYR A 105 5.87 11.65 -14.68
CA TYR A 105 5.71 12.98 -14.07
C TYR A 105 6.63 13.22 -12.87
N ALA A 106 7.48 12.24 -12.53
CA ALA A 106 8.34 12.24 -11.34
C ALA A 106 7.57 12.61 -10.06
N PHE A 107 6.44 11.94 -9.81
CA PHE A 107 5.72 12.12 -8.55
C PHE A 107 6.49 11.50 -7.39
N ASP A 108 6.62 12.25 -6.29
CA ASP A 108 7.15 11.74 -5.01
C ASP A 108 6.11 10.89 -4.24
N THR A 109 4.85 10.88 -4.69
CA THR A 109 3.79 10.07 -4.08
C THR A 109 4.12 8.58 -4.25
N GLU A 110 4.09 7.84 -3.15
CA GLU A 110 4.39 6.41 -3.12
C GLU A 110 3.14 5.57 -3.44
N ILE A 111 3.33 4.52 -4.23
CA ILE A 111 2.31 3.53 -4.57
C ILE A 111 2.28 2.48 -3.47
N LEU A 112 1.21 2.51 -2.67
CA LEU A 112 0.94 1.52 -1.63
C LEU A 112 -0.06 0.49 -2.15
N ALA A 113 0.43 -0.60 -2.74
CA ALA A 113 -0.42 -1.68 -3.23
C ALA A 113 -1.23 -2.30 -2.08
N ALA A 114 -2.55 -2.10 -2.12
CA ALA A 114 -3.48 -2.49 -1.05
C ALA A 114 -4.47 -3.54 -1.51
N SER A 115 -5.23 -4.11 -0.56
CA SER A 115 -6.11 -5.25 -0.84
C SER A 115 -5.35 -6.47 -1.42
N VAL A 116 -4.09 -6.66 -1.02
CA VAL A 116 -3.30 -7.87 -1.30
C VAL A 116 -3.98 -9.10 -0.72
N ARG A 117 -4.10 -10.18 -1.52
CA ARG A 117 -4.79 -11.43 -1.13
C ARG A 117 -3.85 -12.61 -0.94
N HIS A 118 -2.80 -12.70 -1.74
CA HIS A 118 -1.91 -13.86 -1.81
C HIS A 118 -0.47 -13.44 -2.13
N PRO A 119 0.52 -14.35 -1.95
CA PRO A 119 1.94 -14.06 -2.18
C PRO A 119 2.25 -13.50 -3.57
N MET A 120 1.55 -13.98 -4.61
CA MET A 120 1.82 -13.52 -5.98
C MET A 120 1.56 -12.03 -6.18
N HIS A 121 0.53 -11.44 -5.55
CA HIS A 121 0.35 -9.98 -5.58
C HIS A 121 1.56 -9.25 -5.01
N ILE A 122 2.18 -9.78 -3.95
CA ILE A 122 3.35 -9.14 -3.34
C ILE A 122 4.54 -9.19 -4.30
N ILE A 123 4.80 -10.35 -4.90
CA ILE A 123 5.89 -10.54 -5.86
C ILE A 123 5.69 -9.68 -7.10
N GLU A 124 4.50 -9.69 -7.68
CA GLU A 124 4.20 -8.98 -8.92
C GLU A 124 4.19 -7.46 -8.69
N CYS A 125 3.62 -6.96 -7.58
CA CYS A 125 3.75 -5.55 -7.23
C CYS A 125 5.21 -5.13 -7.03
N ALA A 126 6.05 -5.97 -6.42
CA ALA A 126 7.47 -5.71 -6.28
C ALA A 126 8.21 -5.68 -7.63
N GLN A 127 7.86 -6.57 -8.56
CA GLN A 127 8.42 -6.59 -9.92
C GLN A 127 8.03 -5.37 -10.74
N ILE A 128 6.79 -4.90 -10.59
CA ILE A 128 6.28 -3.70 -11.26
C ILE A 128 6.98 -2.44 -10.70
N GLY A 129 7.33 -2.44 -9.41
CA GLY A 129 7.95 -1.30 -8.73
C GLY A 129 6.96 -0.48 -7.89
N ALA A 130 5.96 -1.12 -7.29
CA ALA A 130 5.21 -0.50 -6.21
C ALA A 130 6.14 -0.21 -5.02
N ASP A 131 6.00 0.96 -4.41
CA ASP A 131 6.90 1.44 -3.36
C ASP A 131 6.62 0.72 -2.02
N VAL A 132 5.35 0.42 -1.74
CA VAL A 132 4.89 -0.24 -0.51
C VAL A 132 3.83 -1.28 -0.83
N ILE A 133 3.75 -2.36 -0.04
CA ILE A 133 2.61 -3.28 -0.03
C ILE A 133 1.96 -3.27 1.34
N THR A 134 0.62 -3.42 1.38
CA THR A 134 -0.10 -3.75 2.61
C THR A 134 -1.02 -4.94 2.37
N GLY A 135 -0.93 -5.93 3.26
CA GLY A 135 -1.68 -7.17 3.13
C GLY A 135 -1.78 -7.93 4.45
N PRO A 136 -2.54 -9.03 4.48
CA PRO A 136 -2.66 -9.87 5.66
C PRO A 136 -1.34 -10.59 5.97
N LEU A 137 -1.11 -10.88 7.25
CA LEU A 137 0.06 -11.64 7.71
C LEU A 137 0.21 -12.98 6.98
N SER A 138 -0.91 -13.65 6.67
CA SER A 138 -0.89 -14.94 5.97
C SER A 138 -0.24 -14.88 4.58
N ALA A 139 -0.42 -13.80 3.82
CA ALA A 139 0.23 -13.64 2.53
C ALA A 139 1.74 -13.40 2.68
N MET A 140 2.16 -12.67 3.73
CA MET A 140 3.57 -12.43 4.03
C MET A 140 4.27 -13.70 4.51
N GLU A 141 3.67 -14.44 5.43
CA GLU A 141 4.24 -15.70 5.94
C GLU A 141 4.37 -16.77 4.85
N ALA A 142 3.46 -16.78 3.88
CA ALA A 142 3.52 -17.70 2.77
C ALA A 142 4.71 -17.44 1.82
N LEU A 143 5.26 -16.22 1.77
CA LEU A 143 6.48 -15.93 1.00
C LEU A 143 7.73 -16.64 1.54
N MET A 144 7.75 -16.97 2.83
CA MET A 144 8.88 -17.66 3.47
C MET A 144 8.84 -19.18 3.29
N LYS A 145 7.76 -19.72 2.71
CA LYS A 145 7.52 -21.17 2.63
C LYS A 145 7.83 -21.68 1.22
N HIS A 146 8.71 -22.68 1.12
CA HIS A 146 8.95 -23.40 -0.12
C HIS A 146 9.34 -24.86 0.17
N PRO A 147 8.70 -25.87 -0.46
CA PRO A 147 8.92 -27.27 -0.12
C PRO A 147 10.37 -27.73 -0.32
N LEU A 148 11.08 -27.17 -1.33
CA LEU A 148 12.50 -27.49 -1.52
C LEU A 148 13.41 -26.90 -0.42
N THR A 149 13.00 -25.81 0.23
CA THR A 149 13.72 -25.26 1.39
C THR A 149 13.66 -26.25 2.55
N ASP A 150 12.46 -26.78 2.83
CA ASP A 150 12.26 -27.76 3.90
C ASP A 150 13.01 -29.07 3.62
N ILE A 151 12.91 -29.58 2.39
CA ILE A 151 13.62 -30.80 1.95
C ILE A 151 15.14 -30.60 2.02
N GLY A 152 15.64 -29.45 1.57
CA GLY A 152 17.06 -29.12 1.59
C GLY A 152 17.61 -29.07 3.01
N LEU A 153 16.91 -28.37 3.92
CA LEU A 153 17.28 -28.28 5.32
C LEU A 153 17.29 -29.66 6.01
N ALA A 154 16.26 -30.48 5.76
CA ALA A 154 16.21 -31.84 6.31
C ALA A 154 17.39 -32.69 5.83
N THR A 155 17.78 -32.56 4.56
CA THR A 155 18.92 -33.28 3.98
C THR A 155 20.23 -32.84 4.64
N PHE A 156 20.46 -31.53 4.80
CA PHE A 156 21.66 -31.00 5.45
C PHE A 156 21.79 -31.50 6.90
N LEU A 157 20.70 -31.52 7.66
CA LEU A 157 20.71 -32.01 9.04
C LEU A 157 20.99 -33.52 9.11
N ALA A 158 20.43 -34.31 8.19
CA ALA A 158 20.67 -35.75 8.14
C ALA A 158 22.13 -36.09 7.82
N ASP A 159 22.74 -35.38 6.87
CA ASP A 159 24.13 -35.63 6.49
C ASP A 159 25.12 -35.17 7.57
N HIS A 160 24.84 -34.05 8.24
CA HIS A 160 25.63 -33.60 9.39
C HIS A 160 25.60 -34.60 10.55
N ALA A 161 24.45 -35.22 10.82
CA ALA A 161 24.32 -36.23 11.86
C ALA A 161 25.15 -37.49 11.55
N LYS A 162 25.18 -37.93 10.28
CA LYS A 162 26.00 -39.09 9.85
C LYS A 162 27.50 -38.82 9.92
N ALA A 163 27.93 -37.59 9.67
CA ALA A 163 29.35 -37.24 9.64
C ALA A 163 29.97 -37.12 11.04
N ASN A 164 29.15 -36.90 12.08
CA ASN A 164 29.58 -36.69 13.47
C ASN A 164 29.19 -37.83 14.43
N SER A 165 28.70 -38.94 13.89
CA SER A 165 28.42 -40.19 14.61
C SER A 165 29.55 -41.20 14.41
#